data_AF-A0A4R1WBF3-F1
#
_entry.id   AF-A0A4R1WBF3-F1
#
_cell.length_a   1.000
_cell.length_b   1.000
_cell.length_c   1.000
_cell.angle_alpha   90.00
_cell.angle_beta   90.00
_cell.angle_gamma   90.00
#
_symmetry.space_group_name_H-M   'P 1'
#
loop_
_entity.id
_entity.type
_entity.pdbx_description
1 polymer ?
#
loop_
_entity_poly.entity_id
_entity_poly.type
_entity_poly.pdbx_seq_one_letter_code
_entity_poly.pdbx_strand_id
1 'polypeptide(L)'
;MLALLQRKPFDQITVRDICAEAQVHYATFFRHHQTKEGLLDAIAKDEIAHLNQLTLSIRDAEDYEAGFRALCSYVDEHRSLWSILLNGGAGSAMREEWLRVSRIVAQNETPLNAWLPPDLGTICAASLIAETLAWWVGQPEGTYSVPEVARILFRLLSTSIMAPD
;
A
#
# COMPACT_ATOMS: atom_id res chain seq x y z
N MET A 1 -11.36 -2.54 12.79
CA MET A 1 -10.02 -1.91 12.98
C MET A 1 -9.86 -0.70 12.07
N LEU A 2 -10.00 -0.84 10.74
CA LEU A 2 -9.84 0.27 9.77
C LEU A 2 -10.66 1.51 10.15
N ALA A 3 -11.95 1.35 10.44
CA ALA A 3 -12.81 2.44 10.91
C ALA A 3 -12.38 3.09 12.24
N LEU A 4 -11.64 2.37 13.10
CA LEU A 4 -11.10 2.93 14.34
C LEU A 4 -9.84 3.74 14.08
N LEU A 5 -8.98 3.29 13.16
CA LEU A 5 -7.75 3.98 12.75
C LEU A 5 -8.02 5.35 12.12
N GLN A 6 -9.19 5.54 11.49
CA GLN A 6 -9.63 6.84 10.98
C GLN A 6 -10.00 7.83 12.10
N ARG A 7 -10.33 7.35 13.31
CA ARG A 7 -10.87 8.19 14.40
C ARG A 7 -9.91 8.35 15.58
N LYS A 8 -8.96 7.43 15.76
CA LYS A 8 -8.00 7.48 16.86
C LYS A 8 -6.67 6.79 16.54
N PRO A 9 -5.57 7.27 17.16
CA PRO A 9 -4.27 6.61 17.10
C PRO A 9 -4.32 5.14 17.53
N PHE A 10 -3.50 4.29 16.89
CA PHE A 10 -3.49 2.84 17.11
C PHE A 10 -3.14 2.44 18.55
N ASP A 11 -2.24 3.17 19.21
CA ASP A 11 -1.87 2.98 20.61
C ASP A 11 -3.07 3.16 21.56
N GLN A 12 -4.01 4.06 21.22
CA GLN A 12 -5.25 4.31 21.95
C GLN A 12 -6.41 3.36 21.58
N ILE A 13 -6.26 2.52 20.55
CA ILE A 13 -7.24 1.48 20.22
C ILE A 13 -7.07 0.31 21.20
N THR A 14 -8.17 -0.12 21.82
CA THR A 14 -8.20 -1.31 22.67
C THR A 14 -8.95 -2.46 21.99
N VAL A 15 -8.73 -3.70 22.46
CA VAL A 15 -9.55 -4.86 22.04
C VAL A 15 -11.04 -4.62 22.31
N ARG A 16 -11.38 -3.85 23.36
CA ARG A 16 -12.76 -3.47 23.65
C ARG A 16 -13.38 -2.68 22.51
N ASP A 17 -12.65 -1.67 22.03
CA ASP A 17 -13.11 -0.82 20.94
C ASP A 17 -13.29 -1.64 19.67
N ILE A 18 -12.35 -2.55 19.38
CA ILE A 18 -12.41 -3.42 18.21
C ILE A 18 -13.64 -4.32 18.27
N CYS A 19 -13.87 -4.99 19.40
CA CYS A 19 -15.04 -5.84 19.60
C CYS A 19 -16.35 -5.06 19.47
N ALA A 20 -16.41 -3.85 20.05
CA ALA A 20 -17.57 -2.98 19.96
C ALA A 20 -17.83 -2.50 18.53
N GLU A 21 -16.79 -2.08 17.80
CA GLU A 21 -16.91 -1.64 16.41
C GLU A 21 -17.36 -2.78 15.49
N ALA A 22 -16.78 -3.97 15.65
CA ALA A 22 -17.06 -5.13 14.82
C ALA A 22 -18.31 -5.93 15.26
N GLN A 23 -18.97 -5.54 16.36
CA GLN A 23 -20.11 -6.25 16.94
C GLN A 23 -19.82 -7.73 17.24
N VAL A 24 -18.63 -8.03 17.78
CA VAL A 24 -18.20 -9.39 18.13
C VAL A 24 -17.88 -9.52 19.62
N HIS A 25 -18.04 -10.72 20.16
CA HIS A 25 -17.61 -11.03 21.53
C HIS A 25 -16.09 -11.17 21.64
N TYR A 26 -15.54 -10.84 22.81
CA TYR A 26 -14.11 -10.99 23.12
C TYR A 26 -13.57 -12.40 22.88
N ALA A 27 -14.34 -13.44 23.23
CA ALA A 27 -13.94 -14.83 23.01
C ALA A 27 -13.73 -15.12 21.50
N THR A 28 -14.57 -14.53 20.64
CA THR A 28 -14.43 -14.64 19.19
C THR A 28 -13.19 -13.91 18.69
N PHE A 29 -12.91 -12.71 19.21
CA PHE A 29 -11.69 -11.97 18.89
C PHE A 29 -10.45 -12.78 19.24
N PHE A 30 -10.32 -13.23 20.49
CA PHE A 30 -9.12 -13.93 20.97
C PHE A 30 -8.92 -15.32 20.36
N ARG A 31 -9.96 -15.92 19.78
CA ARG A 31 -9.83 -17.16 19.00
C ARG A 31 -9.07 -16.95 17.69
N HIS A 32 -9.17 -15.77 17.10
CA HIS A 32 -8.58 -15.45 15.80
C HIS A 32 -7.32 -14.58 15.91
N HIS A 33 -7.25 -13.71 16.92
CA HIS A 33 -6.15 -12.77 17.12
C HIS A 33 -5.76 -12.71 18.59
N GLN A 34 -4.50 -13.03 18.90
CA GLN A 34 -4.00 -12.98 20.29
C GLN A 34 -3.93 -11.53 20.82
N THR A 35 -3.65 -10.56 19.95
CA THR A 35 -3.49 -9.15 20.31
C THR A 35 -4.06 -8.23 19.22
N LYS A 36 -4.18 -6.93 19.51
CA LYS A 36 -4.60 -5.93 18.50
C LYS A 36 -3.55 -5.76 17.41
N GLU A 37 -2.28 -5.96 17.75
CA GLU A 37 -1.13 -5.97 16.84
C GLU A 37 -1.24 -7.17 15.89
N GLY A 38 -1.57 -8.36 16.40
CA GLY A 38 -1.78 -9.54 15.56
C GLY A 38 -2.96 -9.40 14.59
N LEU A 39 -4.01 -8.63 14.96
CA LEU A 39 -5.06 -8.24 14.00
C LEU A 39 -4.53 -7.23 12.97
N LEU A 40 -3.75 -6.24 13.39
CA LEU A 40 -3.14 -5.27 12.47
C LEU A 40 -2.24 -5.97 11.45
N ASP A 41 -1.43 -6.93 11.87
CA ASP A 41 -0.55 -7.71 10.98
C ASP A 41 -1.34 -8.53 9.96
N ALA A 42 -2.47 -9.11 10.37
CA ALA A 42 -3.35 -9.85 9.46
C ALA A 42 -3.96 -8.92 8.41
N ILE A 43 -4.49 -7.77 8.84
CA ILE A 43 -5.02 -6.73 7.94
C ILE A 43 -3.93 -6.23 7.00
N ALA A 44 -2.73 -5.95 7.51
CA ALA A 44 -1.62 -5.45 6.72
C ALA A 44 -1.28 -6.40 5.56
N LYS A 45 -1.25 -7.71 5.80
CA LYS A 45 -0.99 -8.71 4.74
C LYS A 45 -2.02 -8.65 3.61
N ASP A 46 -3.31 -8.56 3.95
CA ASP A 46 -4.38 -8.49 2.97
C ASP A 46 -4.30 -7.18 2.16
N GLU A 47 -4.02 -6.07 2.83
CA GLU A 47 -3.93 -4.74 2.22
C GLU A 47 -2.67 -4.60 1.34
N ILE A 48 -1.53 -5.21 1.72
CA ILE A 48 -0.33 -5.32 0.86
C ILE A 48 -0.66 -6.11 -0.40
N ALA A 49 -1.33 -7.25 -0.26
CA ALA A 49 -1.68 -8.09 -1.39
C ALA A 49 -2.58 -7.32 -2.37
N HIS A 50 -3.57 -6.59 -1.85
CA HIS A 50 -4.45 -5.75 -2.67
C HIS A 50 -3.71 -4.58 -3.33
N LEU A 51 -2.83 -3.88 -2.61
CA LEU A 51 -2.03 -2.79 -3.19
C LEU A 51 -1.10 -3.28 -4.31
N ASN A 52 -0.52 -4.47 -4.15
CA ASN A 52 0.27 -5.11 -5.21
C ASN A 52 -0.61 -5.42 -6.43
N GLN A 53 -1.81 -5.99 -6.24
CA GLN A 53 -2.75 -6.24 -7.34
C GLN A 53 -3.12 -4.96 -8.09
N LEU A 54 -3.39 -3.87 -7.36
CA LEU A 54 -3.63 -2.56 -7.98
C LEU A 54 -2.42 -2.11 -8.80
N THR A 55 -1.22 -2.18 -8.23
CA THR A 55 0.03 -1.78 -8.91
C THR A 55 0.28 -2.57 -10.19
N LEU A 56 -0.03 -3.87 -10.20
CA LEU A 56 0.11 -4.72 -11.38
C LEU A 56 -0.93 -4.41 -12.44
N SER A 57 -2.18 -4.19 -12.01
CA SER A 57 -3.27 -3.79 -12.91
C SER A 57 -2.98 -2.49 -13.66
N ILE A 58 -2.10 -1.62 -13.13
CA ILE A 58 -1.63 -0.42 -13.83
C ILE A 58 -0.84 -0.78 -15.10
N ARG A 59 -0.06 -1.87 -15.09
CA ARG A 59 0.77 -2.26 -16.23
C ARG A 59 -0.07 -2.67 -17.45
N ASP A 60 -1.19 -3.35 -17.18
CA ASP A 60 -2.15 -3.81 -18.18
C ASP A 60 -3.23 -2.76 -18.51
N ALA A 61 -3.21 -1.60 -17.83
CA ALA A 61 -4.21 -0.57 -18.04
C ALA A 61 -3.98 0.14 -19.40
N GLU A 62 -5.06 0.30 -20.16
CA GLU A 62 -5.08 1.20 -21.33
C GLU A 62 -4.86 2.66 -20.92
N ASP A 63 -5.23 3.00 -19.67
CA ASP A 63 -5.04 4.31 -19.06
C ASP A 63 -4.24 4.18 -17.75
N TYR A 64 -2.93 4.41 -17.85
CA TYR A 64 -2.02 4.43 -16.71
C TYR A 64 -2.41 5.48 -15.65
N GLU A 65 -2.93 6.65 -16.04
CA GLU A 65 -3.33 7.70 -15.09
C GLU A 65 -4.56 7.26 -14.27
N ALA A 66 -5.51 6.56 -14.89
CA ALA A 66 -6.61 5.92 -14.18
C ALA A 66 -6.11 4.84 -13.21
N GLY A 67 -5.13 4.03 -13.61
CA GLY A 67 -4.49 3.03 -12.75
C GLY A 67 -3.84 3.64 -11.50
N PHE A 68 -2.99 4.66 -11.68
CA PHE A 68 -2.37 5.36 -10.55
C PHE A 68 -3.39 6.08 -9.67
N ARG A 69 -4.48 6.58 -10.26
CA ARG A 69 -5.59 7.17 -9.50
C ARG A 69 -6.28 6.14 -8.62
N ALA A 70 -6.58 4.94 -9.13
CA ALA A 70 -7.16 3.86 -8.34
C ALA A 70 -6.25 3.46 -7.17
N LEU A 71 -4.94 3.31 -7.44
CA LEU A 71 -3.93 3.05 -6.41
C LEU A 71 -3.93 4.14 -5.33
N CYS A 72 -3.89 5.41 -5.73
CA CYS A 72 -3.85 6.53 -4.79
C CYS A 72 -5.17 6.68 -4.02
N SER A 73 -6.34 6.48 -4.66
CA SER A 73 -7.64 6.49 -3.99
C SER A 73 -7.69 5.46 -2.88
N TYR A 74 -7.26 4.23 -3.17
CA TYR A 74 -7.26 3.16 -2.18
C TYR A 74 -6.36 3.48 -0.98
N VAL A 75 -5.18 4.07 -1.24
CA VAL A 75 -4.27 4.52 -0.17
C VAL A 75 -4.89 5.65 0.66
N ASP A 76 -5.59 6.59 0.04
CA ASP A 76 -6.23 7.72 0.72
C ASP A 76 -7.44 7.29 1.56
N GLU A 77 -8.27 6.38 1.05
CA GLU A 77 -9.38 5.76 1.80
C GLU A 77 -8.90 5.05 3.07
N HIS A 78 -7.68 4.53 3.04
CA HIS A 78 -7.02 3.81 4.13
C HIS A 78 -5.81 4.59 4.70
N ARG A 79 -5.80 5.92 4.58
CA ARG A 79 -4.63 6.76 4.87
C ARG A 79 -4.00 6.52 6.24
N SER A 80 -4.82 6.40 7.29
CA SER A 80 -4.33 6.13 8.65
C SER A 80 -3.60 4.79 8.75
N LEU A 81 -4.10 3.76 8.08
CA LEU A 81 -3.44 2.46 8.02
C LEU A 81 -2.11 2.60 7.29
N TRP A 82 -2.10 3.16 6.08
CA TRP A 82 -0.88 3.28 5.27
C TRP A 82 0.17 4.18 5.93
N SER A 83 -0.24 5.21 6.68
CA SER A 83 0.68 6.00 7.50
C SER A 83 1.35 5.15 8.58
N ILE A 84 0.63 4.25 9.25
CA ILE A 84 1.22 3.35 10.24
C ILE A 84 2.13 2.32 9.56
N LEU A 85 1.67 1.73 8.45
CA LEU A 85 2.40 0.68 7.76
C LEU A 85 3.66 1.19 7.05
N LEU A 86 3.64 2.40 6.48
CA LEU A 86 4.78 2.94 5.74
C LEU A 86 5.72 3.80 6.60
N ASN A 87 5.19 4.46 7.65
CA ASN A 87 5.98 5.41 8.46
C ASN A 87 6.13 4.99 9.93
N GLY A 88 5.49 3.91 10.37
CA GLY A 88 5.65 3.35 11.72
C GLY A 88 6.89 2.45 11.85
N GLY A 89 7.11 1.91 13.05
CA GLY A 89 8.26 1.04 13.36
C GLY A 89 8.32 -0.27 12.55
N ALA A 90 7.23 -0.65 11.87
CA ALA A 90 7.15 -1.82 10.99
C ALA A 90 7.36 -1.47 9.50
N GLY A 91 7.70 -0.22 9.17
CA GLY A 91 7.78 0.26 7.78
C GLY A 91 8.83 -0.43 6.90
N SER A 92 9.90 -0.95 7.48
CA SER A 92 10.90 -1.74 6.74
C SER A 92 10.37 -3.12 6.36
N ALA A 93 9.78 -3.85 7.31
CA ALA A 93 9.17 -5.16 7.08
C ALA A 93 8.04 -5.08 6.04
N MET A 94 7.25 -4.00 6.10
CA MET A 94 6.22 -3.70 5.11
C MET A 94 6.79 -3.55 3.69
N ARG A 95 7.86 -2.76 3.54
CA ARG A 95 8.54 -2.55 2.25
C ARG A 95 9.17 -3.84 1.72
N GLU A 96 9.77 -4.64 2.59
CA GLU A 96 10.32 -5.94 2.24
C GLU A 96 9.24 -6.90 1.73
N GLU A 97 8.11 -6.97 2.42
CA GLU A 97 6.99 -7.82 2.00
C GLU A 97 6.35 -7.35 0.70
N TRP A 98 6.16 -6.03 0.53
CA TRP A 98 5.74 -5.46 -0.74
C TRP A 98 6.69 -5.91 -1.85
N LEU A 99 7.99 -5.65 -1.72
CA LEU A 99 8.97 -5.95 -2.75
C LEU A 99 8.99 -7.46 -3.08
N ARG A 100 8.89 -8.31 -2.05
CA ARG A 100 8.81 -9.77 -2.22
C ARG A 100 7.61 -10.16 -3.09
N VAL A 101 6.43 -9.61 -2.81
CA VAL A 101 5.21 -9.88 -3.60
C VAL A 101 5.35 -9.33 -5.02
N SER A 102 5.81 -8.10 -5.19
CA SER A 102 6.03 -7.49 -6.51
C SER A 102 6.96 -8.34 -7.39
N ARG A 103 8.05 -8.88 -6.83
CA ARG A 103 8.96 -9.79 -7.56
C ARG A 103 8.29 -11.10 -7.98
N ILE A 104 7.51 -11.71 -7.09
CA ILE A 104 6.80 -12.97 -7.40
C ILE A 104 5.86 -12.77 -8.58
N VAL A 105 5.16 -11.63 -8.64
CA VAL A 105 4.25 -11.39 -9.75
C VAL A 105 4.98 -11.03 -11.03
N ALA A 106 6.01 -10.17 -10.97
CA ALA A 106 6.81 -9.80 -12.13
C ALA A 106 7.51 -10.99 -12.82
N GLN A 107 7.79 -12.09 -12.09
CA GLN A 107 8.35 -13.32 -12.69
C GLN A 107 7.45 -13.95 -13.76
N ASN A 108 6.15 -13.68 -13.73
CA ASN A 108 5.19 -14.22 -14.70
C ASN A 108 4.87 -13.25 -15.83
N GLU A 109 5.54 -12.10 -15.89
CA GLU A 109 5.20 -11.01 -16.80
C GLU A 109 6.31 -10.73 -17.82
N THR A 110 5.91 -10.11 -18.94
CA THR A 110 6.86 -9.68 -19.97
C THR A 110 7.53 -8.37 -19.52
N PRO A 111 8.86 -8.21 -19.71
CA PRO A 111 9.54 -6.95 -19.44
C PRO A 111 8.96 -5.79 -20.26
N LEU A 112 8.86 -4.61 -19.66
CA LEU A 112 8.34 -3.40 -20.33
C LEU A 112 9.29 -2.86 -21.42
N ASN A 113 10.60 -3.03 -21.22
CA ASN A 113 11.64 -2.57 -22.14
C ASN A 113 12.83 -3.56 -22.16
N ALA A 114 13.74 -3.39 -23.12
CA ALA A 114 14.89 -4.28 -23.29
C ALA A 114 16.17 -3.81 -22.57
N TRP A 115 16.27 -2.51 -22.24
CA TRP A 115 17.48 -1.93 -21.66
C TRP A 115 17.62 -2.20 -20.15
N LEU A 116 16.51 -2.34 -19.42
CA LEU A 116 16.49 -2.50 -17.97
C LEU A 116 16.31 -3.97 -17.57
N PRO A 117 17.23 -4.56 -16.77
CA PRO A 117 17.03 -5.91 -16.26
C PRO A 117 15.69 -6.04 -15.52
N PRO A 118 14.87 -7.07 -15.80
CA PRO A 118 13.49 -7.15 -15.29
C PRO A 118 13.39 -7.11 -13.76
N ASP A 119 14.32 -7.77 -13.07
CA ASP A 119 14.38 -7.75 -11.60
C ASP A 119 14.67 -6.34 -11.07
N LEU A 120 15.61 -5.62 -11.70
CA LEU A 120 15.96 -4.25 -11.31
C LEU A 120 14.79 -3.28 -11.59
N GLY A 121 14.12 -3.41 -12.73
CA GLY A 121 12.94 -2.60 -13.04
C GLY A 121 11.81 -2.78 -12.04
N THR A 122 11.59 -4.03 -11.60
CA THR A 122 10.60 -4.35 -10.55
C THR A 122 10.97 -3.71 -9.22
N ILE A 123 12.24 -3.81 -8.81
CA ILE A 123 12.74 -3.17 -7.57
C ILE A 123 12.54 -1.67 -7.64
N CYS A 124 13.01 -1.02 -8.72
CA CYS A 124 12.93 0.42 -8.87
C CYS A 124 11.48 0.92 -8.89
N ALA A 125 10.58 0.24 -9.62
CA ALA A 125 9.18 0.62 -9.68
C ALA A 125 8.49 0.49 -8.33
N ALA A 126 8.64 -0.66 -7.66
CA ALA A 126 8.04 -0.92 -6.35
C ALA A 126 8.57 0.06 -5.30
N SER A 127 9.88 0.30 -5.25
CA SER A 127 10.48 1.26 -4.31
C SER A 127 10.02 2.69 -4.58
N LEU A 128 9.95 3.12 -5.85
CA LEU A 128 9.50 4.47 -6.19
C LEU A 128 8.05 4.71 -5.76
N ILE A 129 7.18 3.74 -6.03
CA ILE A 129 5.78 3.80 -5.59
C ILE A 129 5.71 3.84 -4.06
N ALA A 130 6.37 2.91 -3.38
CA ALA A 130 6.34 2.80 -1.92
C ALA A 130 6.86 4.08 -1.24
N GLU A 131 7.98 4.65 -1.69
CA GLU A 131 8.54 5.86 -1.09
C GLU A 131 7.69 7.11 -1.39
N THR A 132 7.10 7.19 -2.58
CA THR A 132 6.19 8.31 -2.92
C THR A 132 4.94 8.26 -2.05
N LEU A 133 4.35 7.08 -1.87
CA LEU A 133 3.19 6.91 -0.99
C LEU A 133 3.54 7.17 0.48
N ALA A 134 4.67 6.66 0.97
CA ALA A 134 5.15 6.88 2.33
C ALA A 134 5.33 8.38 2.63
N TRP A 135 5.96 9.09 1.70
CA TRP A 135 6.08 10.55 1.76
C TRP A 135 4.72 11.24 1.78
N TRP A 136 3.80 10.83 0.90
CA TRP A 136 2.49 11.47 0.78
C TRP A 136 1.62 11.27 2.03
N VAL A 137 1.53 10.05 2.56
CA VAL A 137 0.72 9.77 3.77
C VAL A 137 1.32 10.41 5.03
N GLY A 138 2.61 10.75 5.01
CA GLY A 138 3.27 11.54 6.06
C GLY A 138 2.98 13.04 6.01
N GLN A 139 2.39 13.56 4.93
CA GLN A 139 1.97 14.96 4.84
C GLN A 139 0.66 15.21 5.59
N PRO A 140 0.41 16.44 6.08
CA PRO A 140 -0.90 16.82 6.60
C PRO A 140 -2.00 16.48 5.59
N GLU A 141 -3.10 15.93 6.09
CA GLU A 141 -4.24 15.53 5.26
C GLU A 141 -4.77 16.71 4.44
N GLY A 142 -5.10 16.47 3.16
CA GLY A 142 -5.55 17.51 2.24
C GLY A 142 -4.45 18.38 1.63
N THR A 143 -3.17 18.21 2.00
CA THR A 143 -2.05 18.96 1.38
C THR A 143 -1.90 18.64 -0.11
N TYR A 144 -2.06 17.37 -0.47
CA TYR A 144 -1.99 16.88 -1.85
C TYR A 144 -3.17 15.96 -2.10
N SER A 145 -3.90 16.22 -3.19
CA SER A 145 -5.05 15.43 -3.61
C SER A 145 -4.64 14.15 -4.33
N VAL A 146 -5.51 13.14 -4.32
CA VAL A 146 -5.35 11.88 -5.07
C VAL A 146 -4.94 12.11 -6.54
N PRO A 147 -5.59 12.99 -7.33
CA PRO A 147 -5.20 13.25 -8.72
C PRO A 147 -3.78 13.81 -8.87
N GLU A 148 -3.33 14.64 -7.92
CA GLU A 148 -2.01 15.26 -7.99
C GLU A 148 -0.91 14.20 -7.75
N VAL A 149 -1.08 13.35 -6.75
CA VAL A 149 -0.11 12.31 -6.43
C VAL A 149 -0.08 11.20 -7.49
N ALA A 150 -1.24 10.82 -8.03
CA ALA A 150 -1.32 9.89 -9.15
C ALA A 150 -0.52 10.40 -10.37
N ARG A 151 -0.62 11.70 -10.68
CA ARG A 151 0.14 12.32 -11.77
C ARG A 151 1.65 12.37 -11.48
N ILE A 152 2.05 12.60 -10.24
CA ILE A 152 3.46 12.54 -9.82
C ILE A 152 4.02 11.14 -10.07
N LEU A 153 3.33 10.09 -9.58
CA LEU A 153 3.73 8.70 -9.78
C LEU A 153 3.83 8.33 -11.26
N PHE A 154 2.80 8.68 -12.05
CA PHE A 154 2.81 8.43 -13.49
C PHE A 154 4.00 9.09 -14.17
N ARG A 155 4.27 10.37 -13.87
CA ARG A 155 5.39 11.10 -14.48
C ARG A 155 6.74 10.51 -14.07
N LEU A 156 6.92 10.18 -12.79
CA LEU A 156 8.16 9.58 -12.30
C LEU A 156 8.43 8.24 -12.98
N LEU A 157 7.44 7.35 -13.06
CA LEU A 157 7.61 6.02 -13.67
C LEU A 157 7.74 6.08 -15.20
N SER A 158 7.00 6.96 -15.87
CA SER A 158 7.11 7.13 -17.33
C SER A 158 8.46 7.69 -17.77
N THR A 159 9.04 8.62 -17.01
CA THR A 159 10.35 9.19 -17.34
C THR A 159 11.54 8.28 -17.02
N SER A 160 11.40 7.36 -16.07
CA SER A 160 12.53 6.56 -15.56
C SER A 160 12.51 5.09 -15.96
N ILE A 161 11.33 4.47 -16.05
CA ILE A 161 11.18 3.02 -16.23
C ILE A 161 10.37 2.67 -17.47
N MET A 162 9.30 3.40 -17.78
CA MET A 162 8.42 3.10 -18.93
C MET A 162 8.82 3.85 -20.21
N ALA A 163 9.90 4.63 -20.18
CA ALA A 163 10.38 5.32 -21.37
C ALA A 163 10.78 4.29 -22.43
N PRO A 164 10.28 4.41 -23.69
CA PRO A 164 10.74 3.56 -24.77
C PRO A 164 12.22 3.85 -25.07
N ASP A 165 12.89 2.84 -25.63
CA ASP A 165 14.25 2.94 -26.16
C ASP A 165 14.39 4.06 -27.21
#